data_AF-A0A2E4UX06-F1
#
_entry.id   AF-A0A2E4UX06-F1
#
_cell.length_a   1.000
_cell.length_b   1.000
_cell.length_c   1.000
_cell.angle_alpha   90.00
_cell.angle_beta   90.00
_cell.angle_gamma   90.00
#
_symmetry.space_group_name_H-M   'P 1'
#
loop_
_entity.id
_entity.type
_entity.pdbx_description
1 polymer ?
#
loop_
_entity_poly.entity_id
_entity_poly.type
_entity_poly.pdbx_seq_one_letter_code
_entity_poly.pdbx_strand_id
1 'polypeptide(L)'
;MRLVPQQAHTARILRLGLPIMAGSSSYVIIGLADLLFVGQFGTAALAAIGTGSFVGWVFASAFSGFQIAVQATASRRKGAGQLDSLAIPLNAALILIALGAPIPALLLFAHTGSIFALMSNDAEVITHGVAYLQWIWWSSLLFGITSAFNGFWNGTDRPTYHSTTCLCLAWAQYPPSASRAPGSVRLQHPRSACSTMLS
;
A
#
# COMPACT_ATOMS: atom_id res chain seq x y z
N MET A 1 -44.33 13.03 -9.69
CA MET A 1 -42.91 12.61 -9.82
C MET A 1 -42.86 11.09 -9.85
N ARG A 2 -42.72 10.48 -11.03
CA ARG A 2 -42.61 9.01 -11.20
C ARG A 2 -41.13 8.62 -11.13
N LEU A 3 -40.71 8.02 -10.03
CA LEU A 3 -39.39 7.38 -9.83
C LEU A 3 -39.39 6.00 -10.50
N VAL A 4 -39.54 5.91 -11.82
CA VAL A 4 -39.33 4.65 -12.54
C VAL A 4 -37.85 4.58 -12.91
N PRO A 5 -37.09 3.56 -12.43
CA PRO A 5 -35.67 3.45 -12.69
C PRO A 5 -35.45 3.18 -14.17
N GLN A 6 -34.89 4.17 -14.87
CA GLN A 6 -34.49 4.06 -16.26
C GLN A 6 -33.30 3.08 -16.32
N GLN A 7 -33.57 1.82 -16.68
CA GLN A 7 -32.61 0.70 -16.61
C GLN A 7 -31.26 0.96 -17.29
N ALA A 8 -31.22 1.91 -18.23
CA ALA A 8 -30.00 2.41 -18.87
C ALA A 8 -28.99 3.03 -17.87
N HIS A 9 -29.44 3.68 -16.80
CA HIS A 9 -28.55 4.25 -15.78
C HIS A 9 -27.98 3.19 -14.85
N THR A 10 -28.78 2.21 -14.43
CA THR A 10 -28.33 1.11 -13.56
C THR A 10 -27.28 0.24 -14.24
N ALA A 11 -27.49 -0.09 -15.52
CA ALA A 11 -26.50 -0.85 -16.31
C ALA A 11 -25.19 -0.06 -16.52
N ARG A 12 -25.27 1.27 -16.68
CA ARG A 12 -24.08 2.14 -16.77
C ARG A 12 -23.32 2.23 -15.44
N ILE A 13 -24.03 2.35 -14.33
CA ILE A 13 -23.43 2.35 -12.98
C ILE A 13 -22.80 0.99 -12.69
N LEU A 14 -23.47 -0.12 -12.99
CA LEU A 14 -22.91 -1.47 -12.84
C LEU A 14 -21.67 -1.68 -13.72
N ARG A 15 -21.69 -1.24 -14.98
CA ARG A 15 -20.54 -1.36 -15.90
C ARG A 15 -19.33 -0.55 -15.46
N LEU A 16 -19.54 0.58 -14.77
CA LEU A 16 -18.46 1.39 -14.17
C LEU A 16 -18.03 0.86 -12.79
N GLY A 17 -18.97 0.37 -11.99
CA GLY A 17 -18.73 -0.13 -10.64
C GLY A 17 -18.06 -1.50 -10.61
N LEU A 18 -18.39 -2.40 -11.54
CA LEU A 18 -17.80 -3.76 -11.63
C LEU A 18 -16.26 -3.76 -11.64
N PRO A 19 -15.59 -2.99 -12.52
CA PRO A 19 -14.11 -2.97 -12.54
C PRO A 19 -13.52 -2.31 -11.29
N ILE A 20 -14.19 -1.32 -10.69
CA ILE A 20 -13.73 -0.65 -9.46
C ILE A 20 -13.79 -1.63 -8.28
N MET A 21 -14.91 -2.35 -8.15
CA MET A 21 -15.10 -3.38 -7.13
C MET A 21 -14.08 -4.51 -7.30
N ALA A 22 -13.89 -5.00 -8.53
CA ALA A 22 -12.88 -6.01 -8.83
C ALA A 22 -11.46 -5.57 -8.46
N GLY A 23 -11.10 -4.30 -8.74
CA GLY A 23 -9.82 -3.72 -8.35
C GLY A 23 -9.63 -3.66 -6.84
N SER A 24 -10.63 -3.20 -6.10
CA SER A 24 -10.61 -3.14 -4.64
C SER A 24 -10.46 -4.52 -4.00
N SER A 25 -11.23 -5.50 -4.48
CA SER A 25 -11.13 -6.89 -4.01
C SER A 25 -9.76 -7.49 -4.30
N SER A 26 -9.19 -7.21 -5.48
CA SER A 26 -7.85 -7.68 -5.84
C SER A 26 -6.79 -7.14 -4.90
N TYR A 27 -6.89 -5.86 -4.52
CA TYR A 27 -5.96 -5.24 -3.57
C TYR A 27 -5.98 -5.94 -2.19
N VAL A 28 -7.18 -6.26 -1.69
CA VAL A 28 -7.32 -6.98 -0.41
C VAL A 28 -6.76 -8.40 -0.50
N ILE A 29 -7.02 -9.11 -1.61
CA ILE A 29 -6.52 -10.48 -1.82
C ILE A 29 -4.99 -10.50 -1.86
N ILE A 30 -4.36 -9.55 -2.57
CA ILE A 30 -2.90 -9.44 -2.62
C ILE A 30 -2.34 -9.20 -1.21
N GLY A 31 -2.92 -8.27 -0.44
CA GLY A 31 -2.47 -8.03 0.94
C GLY A 31 -2.61 -9.24 1.86
N LEU A 32 -3.65 -10.05 1.69
CA LEU A 32 -3.80 -11.32 2.42
C LEU A 32 -2.77 -12.36 1.99
N ALA A 33 -2.48 -12.47 0.69
CA ALA A 33 -1.46 -13.38 0.19
C ALA A 33 -0.07 -13.02 0.74
N ASP A 34 0.27 -11.74 0.78
CA ASP A 34 1.51 -11.23 1.37
C ASP A 34 1.60 -11.59 2.86
N LEU A 35 0.51 -11.38 3.61
CA LEU A 35 0.45 -11.69 5.03
C LEU A 35 0.63 -13.21 5.28
N LEU A 36 0.00 -14.06 4.48
CA LEU A 36 0.14 -15.51 4.56
C LEU A 36 1.57 -15.97 4.21
N PHE A 37 2.16 -15.35 3.18
CA PHE A 37 3.54 -15.63 2.79
C PHE A 37 4.52 -15.24 3.88
N VAL A 38 4.30 -14.13 4.60
CA VAL A 38 5.19 -13.81 5.72
C VAL A 38 4.87 -14.65 6.98
N GLY A 39 3.62 -15.06 7.16
CA GLY A 39 3.21 -15.94 8.26
C GLY A 39 3.95 -17.28 8.30
N GLN A 40 4.45 -17.77 7.16
CA GLN A 40 5.26 -19.00 7.09
C GLN A 40 6.64 -18.87 7.78
N PHE A 41 7.12 -17.65 8.02
CA PHE A 41 8.42 -17.40 8.68
C PHE A 41 8.32 -17.38 10.21
N GLY A 42 7.13 -17.53 10.79
CA GLY A 42 6.92 -17.66 12.23
C GLY A 42 5.86 -16.71 12.78
N THR A 43 5.38 -17.02 13.99
CA THR A 43 4.36 -16.23 14.69
C THR A 43 4.87 -14.84 15.08
N ALA A 44 6.16 -14.70 15.41
CA ALA A 44 6.78 -13.42 15.76
C ALA A 44 6.81 -12.45 14.57
N ALA A 45 7.17 -12.93 13.37
CA ALA A 45 7.17 -12.13 12.13
C ALA A 45 5.75 -11.70 11.74
N LEU A 46 4.77 -12.59 11.87
CA LEU A 46 3.36 -12.27 11.59
C LEU A 46 2.82 -11.19 12.53
N ALA A 47 3.12 -11.30 13.83
CA ALA A 47 2.73 -10.31 14.82
C ALA A 47 3.40 -8.95 14.55
N ALA A 48 4.68 -8.94 14.18
CA ALA A 48 5.41 -7.73 13.83
C ALA A 48 4.77 -7.00 12.64
N ILE A 49 4.38 -7.72 11.58
CA ILE A 49 3.72 -7.13 10.41
C ILE A 49 2.33 -6.63 10.75
N GLY A 50 1.54 -7.35 11.54
CA GLY A 50 0.21 -6.89 11.95
C GLY A 50 0.27 -5.54 12.67
N THR A 51 1.14 -5.45 13.68
CA THR A 51 1.36 -4.22 14.46
C THR A 51 1.98 -3.11 13.60
N GLY A 52 2.99 -3.43 12.79
CA GLY A 52 3.63 -2.47 11.88
C GLY A 52 2.68 -1.94 10.80
N SER A 53 1.79 -2.78 10.26
CA SER A 53 0.82 -2.40 9.23
C SER A 53 -0.19 -1.40 9.78
N PHE A 54 -0.61 -1.54 11.05
CA PHE A 54 -1.47 -0.57 11.70
C PHE A 54 -0.80 0.81 11.80
N VAL A 55 0.45 0.86 12.25
CA VAL A 55 1.23 2.10 12.31
C VAL A 55 1.43 2.70 10.91
N GLY A 56 1.75 1.86 9.93
CA GLY A 56 1.85 2.26 8.53
C GLY A 56 0.54 2.82 7.98
N TRP A 57 -0.60 2.27 8.37
CA TRP A 57 -1.92 2.77 7.98
C TRP A 57 -2.24 4.13 8.60
N VAL A 58 -1.93 4.33 9.90
CA VAL A 58 -2.03 5.64 10.55
C VAL A 58 -1.16 6.67 9.83
N PHE A 59 0.07 6.30 9.47
CA PHE A 59 0.95 7.18 8.70
C PHE A 59 0.41 7.49 7.30
N ALA A 60 -0.08 6.48 6.58
CA ALA A 60 -0.70 6.65 5.26
C ALA A 60 -1.93 7.56 5.30
N SER A 61 -2.70 7.54 6.40
CA SER A 61 -3.87 8.40 6.58
C SER A 61 -3.51 9.89 6.51
N ALA A 62 -2.31 10.29 6.96
CA ALA A 62 -1.83 11.67 6.83
C ALA A 62 -1.69 12.10 5.36
N PHE A 63 -1.26 11.19 4.47
CA PHE A 63 -1.12 11.47 3.03
C PHE A 63 -2.44 11.41 2.27
N SER A 64 -3.44 10.68 2.78
CA SER A 64 -4.75 10.58 2.16
C SER A 64 -5.44 11.94 1.98
N GLY A 65 -5.19 12.89 2.89
CA GLY A 65 -5.69 14.27 2.80
C GLY A 65 -5.19 15.00 1.55
N PHE A 66 -3.90 14.85 1.22
CA PHE A 66 -3.33 15.45 0.01
C PHE A 66 -3.93 14.85 -1.27
N GLN A 67 -4.11 13.53 -1.30
CA GLN A 67 -4.76 12.84 -2.41
C GLN A 67 -6.15 13.41 -2.68
N ILE A 68 -6.99 13.53 -1.65
CA ILE A 68 -8.36 14.05 -1.77
C ILE A 68 -8.35 15.53 -2.17
N ALA A 69 -7.44 16.33 -1.61
CA ALA A 69 -7.32 17.75 -1.94
C ALA A 69 -6.93 17.99 -3.41
N VAL A 70 -5.97 17.22 -3.93
CA VAL A 70 -5.57 17.27 -5.34
C VAL A 70 -6.72 16.82 -6.23
N GLN A 71 -7.38 15.71 -5.89
CA GLN A 71 -8.53 15.19 -6.64
C GLN A 71 -9.65 16.23 -6.76
N ALA A 72 -10.05 16.83 -5.65
CA ALA A 72 -11.13 17.82 -5.60
C ALA A 72 -10.77 19.11 -6.35
N THR A 73 -9.52 19.54 -6.30
CA THR A 73 -9.08 20.77 -6.98
C THR A 73 -8.91 20.55 -8.48
N ALA A 74 -8.37 19.39 -8.88
CA ALA A 74 -8.24 19.01 -10.28
C ALA A 74 -9.61 18.83 -10.96
N SER A 75 -10.56 18.18 -10.29
CA SER A 75 -11.92 17.98 -10.83
C SER A 75 -12.67 19.28 -11.02
N ARG A 76 -12.57 20.23 -10.07
CA ARG A 76 -13.16 21.58 -10.21
C ARG A 76 -12.59 22.35 -11.41
N ARG A 77 -11.27 22.35 -11.59
CA ARG A 77 -10.62 23.05 -12.72
C ARG A 77 -11.00 22.43 -14.07
N LYS A 78 -11.09 21.11 -14.11
CA LYS A 78 -11.58 20.38 -15.29
C LYS A 78 -13.03 20.75 -15.61
N GLY A 79 -13.91 20.81 -14.60
CA GLY A 79 -15.30 21.23 -14.76
C GLY A 79 -15.45 22.68 -15.25
N ALA A 80 -14.48 23.55 -14.95
CA ALA A 80 -14.41 24.94 -15.43
C ALA A 80 -13.76 25.09 -16.83
N GLY A 81 -13.37 24.00 -17.50
CA GLY A 81 -12.72 24.04 -18.81
C GLY A 81 -11.26 24.51 -18.80
N GLN A 82 -10.64 24.70 -17.63
CA GLN A 82 -9.29 25.24 -17.48
C GLN A 82 -8.21 24.15 -17.58
N LEU A 83 -8.09 23.51 -18.75
CA LEU A 83 -7.19 22.38 -18.96
C LEU A 83 -5.70 22.75 -18.87
N ASP A 84 -5.33 23.97 -19.24
CA ASP A 84 -3.93 24.44 -19.20
C ASP A 84 -3.40 24.56 -17.77
N SER A 85 -4.29 24.73 -16.80
CA SER A 85 -3.98 24.95 -15.39
C SER A 85 -4.26 23.73 -14.51
N LEU A 86 -4.42 22.56 -15.11
CA LEU A 86 -4.75 21.33 -14.39
C LEU A 86 -3.59 20.79 -13.54
N ALA A 87 -2.34 21.02 -13.96
CA ALA A 87 -1.14 20.52 -13.28
C ALA A 87 -0.74 21.35 -12.04
N ILE A 88 -1.29 22.56 -11.88
CA ILE A 88 -0.93 23.47 -10.77
C ILE A 88 -1.19 22.85 -9.39
N PRO A 89 -2.38 22.25 -9.11
CA PRO A 89 -2.63 21.60 -7.83
C PRO A 89 -1.72 20.40 -7.56
N LEU A 90 -1.36 19.65 -8.62
CA LEU A 90 -0.42 18.52 -8.51
C LEU A 90 0.97 19.03 -8.13
N ASN A 91 1.51 20.03 -8.83
CA ASN A 91 2.81 20.60 -8.53
C ASN A 91 2.88 21.19 -7.12
N ALA A 92 1.82 21.88 -6.68
CA ALA A 92 1.73 22.40 -5.31
C ALA A 92 1.77 21.27 -4.28
N ALA A 93 1.00 20.19 -4.49
CA ALA A 93 1.02 19.04 -3.60
C ALA A 93 2.39 18.33 -3.58
N LEU A 94 3.04 18.18 -4.74
CA LEU A 94 4.38 17.57 -4.82
C LEU A 94 5.42 18.37 -4.05
N ILE A 95 5.40 19.70 -4.13
CA ILE A 95 6.30 20.56 -3.36
C ILE A 95 6.03 20.43 -1.85
N LEU A 96 4.75 20.47 -1.45
CA LEU A 96 4.37 20.31 -0.04
C LEU A 96 4.77 18.95 0.53
N ILE A 97 4.62 17.88 -0.26
CA ILE A 97 5.03 16.52 0.13
C ILE A 97 6.56 16.41 0.18
N ALA A 98 7.26 16.95 -0.82
CA ALA A 98 8.72 16.90 -0.88
C ALA A 98 9.38 17.62 0.30
N LEU A 99 8.81 18.74 0.77
CA LEU A 99 9.32 19.50 1.90
C LEU A 99 8.76 19.00 3.25
N GLY A 100 7.50 18.57 3.26
CA GLY A 100 6.76 18.25 4.49
C GLY A 100 6.83 16.79 4.94
N ALA A 101 7.07 15.83 4.03
CA ALA A 101 7.15 14.42 4.37
C ALA A 101 8.48 14.00 5.05
N PRO A 102 9.66 14.53 4.67
CA PRO A 102 10.93 14.09 5.26
C PRO A 102 11.05 14.37 6.76
N ILE A 103 10.53 15.49 7.23
CA ILE A 103 10.62 15.91 8.63
C ILE A 103 9.95 14.91 9.59
N PRO A 104 8.65 14.59 9.46
CA PRO A 104 8.01 13.58 10.29
C PRO A 104 8.59 12.18 10.06
N ALA A 105 9.01 11.84 8.84
CA ALA A 105 9.64 10.55 8.56
C ALA A 105 10.96 10.37 9.34
N LEU A 106 11.82 11.39 9.40
CA LEU A 106 13.06 11.37 10.18
C LEU A 106 12.79 11.28 11.69
N LEU A 107 11.80 12.03 12.19
CA LEU A 107 11.40 11.98 13.59
C LEU A 107 10.90 10.58 13.98
N LEU A 108 10.05 9.97 13.14
CA LEU A 108 9.52 8.63 13.35
C LEU A 108 10.62 7.56 13.23
N PHE A 109 11.57 7.73 12.30
CA PHE A 109 12.73 6.86 12.16
C PHE A 109 13.56 6.82 13.47
N ALA A 110 13.85 7.99 14.04
CA ALA A 110 14.59 8.08 15.31
C ALA A 110 13.86 7.44 16.50
N HIS A 111 12.52 7.48 16.51
CA HIS A 111 11.69 6.96 17.60
C HIS A 111 11.06 5.60 17.31
N THR A 112 11.48 4.90 16.25
CA THR A 112 10.83 3.65 15.80
C THR A 112 10.85 2.58 16.89
N GLY A 113 11.96 2.43 17.62
CA GLY A 113 12.07 1.47 18.73
C GLY A 113 11.09 1.77 19.86
N SER A 114 10.95 3.04 20.25
CA SER A 114 10.02 3.48 21.30
C SER A 114 8.56 3.29 20.90
N ILE A 115 8.22 3.57 19.63
CA ILE A 115 6.86 3.36 19.11
C ILE A 115 6.50 1.88 19.18
N PHE A 116 7.44 0.98 18.83
CA PHE A 116 7.18 -0.45 18.85
C PHE A 116 7.14 -1.04 20.27
N ALA A 117 7.97 -0.53 21.17
CA ALA A 117 7.98 -0.92 22.58
C ALA A 117 6.66 -0.57 23.31
N LEU A 118 5.88 0.40 22.81
CA LEU A 118 4.55 0.69 23.32
C LEU A 118 3.50 -0.36 22.93
N MET A 119 3.76 -1.15 21.87
CA MET A 119 2.79 -2.08 21.29
C MET A 119 3.11 -3.55 21.58
N SER A 120 4.38 -3.89 21.84
CA SER A 120 4.81 -5.26 22.15
C SER A 120 5.97 -5.28 23.15
N ASN A 121 5.98 -6.27 24.04
CA ASN A 121 7.05 -6.53 25.02
C ASN A 121 8.02 -7.65 24.59
N ASP A 122 7.79 -8.28 23.44
CA ASP A 122 8.64 -9.38 22.94
C ASP A 122 9.79 -8.86 22.08
N ALA A 123 11.02 -9.17 22.46
CA ALA A 123 12.25 -8.68 21.83
C ALA A 123 12.42 -9.15 20.37
N GLU A 124 11.97 -10.36 20.04
CA GLU A 124 12.07 -10.89 18.68
C GLU A 124 11.09 -10.15 17.75
N VAL A 125 9.87 -9.90 18.23
CA VAL A 125 8.83 -9.14 17.53
C VAL A 125 9.25 -7.68 17.32
N ILE A 126 9.90 -7.07 18.32
CA ILE A 126 10.43 -5.70 18.22
C ILE A 126 11.50 -5.62 17.13
N THR A 127 12.44 -6.58 17.08
CA THR A 127 13.54 -6.56 16.10
C THR A 127 13.01 -6.62 14.66
N HIS A 128 12.07 -7.53 14.39
CA HIS A 128 11.44 -7.63 13.07
C HIS A 128 10.56 -6.41 12.74
N GLY A 129 9.81 -5.90 13.71
CA GLY A 129 8.93 -4.75 13.54
C GLY A 129 9.65 -3.42 13.28
N VAL A 130 10.79 -3.21 13.94
CA VAL A 130 11.63 -2.01 13.74
C VAL A 130 12.16 -1.96 12.32
N ALA A 131 12.72 -3.06 11.81
CA ALA A 131 13.22 -3.13 10.44
C ALA A 131 12.11 -2.86 9.40
N TYR A 132 10.91 -3.39 9.65
CA TYR A 132 9.75 -3.17 8.81
C TYR A 132 9.30 -1.69 8.78
N LEU A 133 9.19 -1.04 9.95
CA LEU A 133 8.80 0.37 10.02
C LEU A 133 9.84 1.31 9.44
N GLN A 134 11.13 1.02 9.62
CA GLN A 134 12.20 1.80 9.00
C GLN A 134 12.02 1.85 7.47
N TRP A 135 11.65 0.72 6.86
CA TRP A 135 11.34 0.68 5.43
C TRP A 135 10.13 1.52 5.05
N ILE A 136 9.09 1.57 5.88
CA ILE A 136 7.92 2.43 5.67
C ILE A 136 8.32 3.91 5.72
N TRP A 137 9.15 4.32 6.69
CA TRP A 137 9.61 5.70 6.82
C TRP A 137 10.45 6.14 5.62
N TRP A 138 11.35 5.27 5.13
CA TRP A 138 12.09 5.51 3.89
C TRP A 138 11.19 5.64 2.66
N SER A 139 10.11 4.86 2.62
CA SER A 139 9.15 4.87 1.51
C SER A 139 8.15 6.03 1.57
N SER A 140 8.15 6.83 2.64
CA SER A 140 7.17 7.90 2.88
C SER A 140 7.07 8.93 1.75
N LEU A 141 8.21 9.38 1.24
CA LEU A 141 8.26 10.37 0.17
C LEU A 141 7.66 9.81 -1.13
N LEU A 142 8.05 8.58 -1.48
CA LEU A 142 7.53 7.90 -2.67
C LEU A 142 6.03 7.62 -2.53
N PHE A 143 5.58 7.24 -1.34
CA PHE A 143 4.17 7.04 -1.03
C PHE A 143 3.38 8.32 -1.23
N GLY A 144 3.83 9.44 -0.65
CA GLY A 144 3.17 10.74 -0.81
C GLY A 144 3.08 11.19 -2.27
N ILE A 145 4.18 11.07 -3.04
CA ILE A 145 4.19 11.37 -4.48
C ILE A 145 3.13 10.52 -5.20
N THR A 146 3.12 9.21 -4.95
CA THR A 146 2.16 8.29 -5.55
C THR A 146 0.73 8.66 -5.19
N SER A 147 0.45 9.03 -3.94
CA SER A 147 -0.86 9.50 -3.48
C SER A 147 -1.32 10.78 -4.19
N ALA A 148 -0.42 11.76 -4.40
CA ALA A 148 -0.75 13.00 -5.11
C ALA A 148 -1.11 12.74 -6.58
N PHE A 149 -0.30 11.90 -7.26
CA PHE A 149 -0.58 11.47 -8.63
C PHE A 149 -1.90 10.68 -8.73
N ASN A 150 -2.17 9.81 -7.77
CA ASN A 150 -3.43 9.06 -7.67
C ASN A 150 -4.64 10.00 -7.58
N GLY A 151 -4.55 11.04 -6.74
CA GLY A 151 -5.56 12.10 -6.65
C GLY A 151 -5.80 12.82 -7.98
N PHE A 152 -4.72 13.16 -8.69
CA PHE A 152 -4.79 13.84 -9.98
C PHE A 152 -5.46 12.99 -11.07
N TRP A 153 -5.08 11.72 -11.23
CA TRP A 153 -5.70 10.84 -12.24
C TRP A 153 -7.17 10.54 -11.95
N ASN A 154 -7.52 10.37 -10.67
CA ASN A 154 -8.91 10.18 -10.28
C ASN A 154 -9.74 11.46 -10.48
N GLY A 155 -9.15 12.65 -10.31
CA GLY A 155 -9.83 13.93 -10.54
C GLY A 155 -10.05 14.26 -12.03
N THR A 156 -9.33 13.61 -12.94
CA THR A 156 -9.38 13.88 -14.38
C THR A 156 -10.24 12.90 -15.19
N ASP A 157 -11.02 12.03 -14.53
CA ASP A 157 -11.80 10.94 -15.14
C ASP A 157 -10.99 10.08 -16.13
N ARG A 158 -9.69 9.90 -15.84
CA ARG A 158 -8.81 8.96 -16.53
C ARG A 158 -8.40 7.82 -15.56
N PRO A 159 -9.34 7.15 -14.86
CA PRO A 159 -9.01 6.12 -13.88
C PRO A 159 -8.33 4.89 -14.51
N THR A 160 -8.52 4.68 -15.82
CA THR A 160 -7.95 3.56 -16.57
C THR A 160 -6.42 3.53 -16.52
N TYR A 161 -5.74 4.68 -16.49
CA TYR A 161 -4.28 4.72 -16.38
C TYR A 161 -3.79 4.34 -14.97
N HIS A 162 -4.56 4.65 -13.93
CA HIS A 162 -4.23 4.29 -12.56
C HIS A 162 -4.45 2.79 -12.28
N SER A 163 -5.58 2.23 -12.74
CA SER A 163 -5.84 0.79 -12.63
C SER A 163 -4.78 -0.04 -13.37
N THR A 164 -4.31 0.44 -14.52
CA THR A 164 -3.24 -0.22 -15.28
C THR A 164 -1.87 -0.06 -14.61
N THR A 165 -1.60 1.08 -13.94
CA THR A 165 -0.36 1.28 -13.17
C THR A 165 -0.31 0.40 -11.92
N CYS A 166 -1.43 0.25 -11.20
CA CYS A 166 -1.54 -0.69 -10.08
C CYS A 166 -1.45 -2.15 -10.54
N LEU A 167 -2.03 -2.50 -11.69
CA LEU A 167 -1.82 -3.81 -12.31
C LEU A 167 -0.36 -4.02 -12.70
N CYS A 168 0.31 -3.05 -13.33
CA CYS A 168 1.73 -3.15 -13.66
C CYS A 168 2.63 -3.25 -12.43
N LEU A 169 2.34 -2.52 -11.33
CA LEU A 169 3.08 -2.61 -10.07
C LEU A 169 2.83 -3.96 -9.37
N ALA A 170 1.60 -4.45 -9.35
CA ALA A 170 1.28 -5.79 -8.84
C ALA A 170 1.97 -6.89 -9.67
N TRP A 171 2.02 -6.76 -10.99
CA TRP A 171 2.75 -7.66 -11.88
C TRP A 171 4.28 -7.54 -11.75
N ALA A 172 4.80 -6.36 -11.40
CA ALA A 172 6.22 -6.15 -11.13
C ALA A 172 6.64 -6.69 -9.74
N GLN A 173 5.73 -6.65 -8.76
CA GLN A 173 5.94 -7.23 -7.42
C GLN A 173 5.76 -8.75 -7.39
N TYR A 174 4.84 -9.31 -8.19
CA TYR A 174 4.66 -10.75 -8.38
C TYR A 174 4.84 -11.13 -9.85
N PRO A 175 6.09 -11.28 -10.33
CA PRO A 175 6.32 -11.82 -11.66
C PRO A 175 5.73 -13.25 -11.74
N PRO A 176 5.00 -13.61 -12.82
CA PRO A 176 4.40 -14.93 -12.99
C PRO A 176 5.38 -16.11 -12.93
N SER A 177 6.69 -15.85 -12.94
CA SER A 177 7.74 -16.85 -12.81
C SER A 177 7.75 -17.57 -11.45
N ALA A 178 7.11 -17.04 -10.41
CA ALA A 178 6.96 -17.74 -9.13
C ALA A 178 5.89 -18.86 -9.15
N SER A 179 5.08 -18.95 -10.21
CA SER A 179 4.09 -20.04 -10.36
C SER A 179 4.69 -21.36 -10.87
N ARG A 180 5.99 -21.40 -11.21
CA ARG A 180 6.74 -22.64 -11.47
C ARG A 180 7.77 -22.90 -10.36
N ALA A 181 7.29 -23.36 -9.22
CA ALA A 181 8.05 -24.30 -8.39
C ALA A 181 7.11 -25.11 -7.48
N PRO A 182 6.41 -26.15 -7.99
CA PRO A 182 6.03 -27.26 -7.15
C PRO A 182 7.25 -28.18 -7.01
N GLY A 183 7.83 -28.25 -5.82
CA GLY A 183 8.78 -29.31 -5.44
C GLY A 183 10.23 -28.89 -5.25
N SER A 184 10.54 -28.30 -4.10
CA SER A 184 11.65 -28.73 -3.23
C SER A 184 11.78 -27.81 -2.01
N VAL A 185 10.72 -27.77 -1.19
CA VAL A 185 10.91 -27.53 0.24
C VAL A 185 11.63 -28.76 0.79
N ARG A 186 12.95 -28.78 0.61
CA ARG A 186 13.81 -29.75 1.29
C ARG A 186 13.88 -29.27 2.74
N LEU A 187 12.97 -29.81 3.55
CA LEU A 187 13.01 -29.81 5.00
C LEU A 187 14.46 -30.10 5.44
N GLN A 188 15.20 -29.08 5.83
CA GLN A 188 16.39 -29.26 6.65
C GLN A 188 15.88 -29.62 8.05
N HIS A 189 15.62 -30.92 8.24
CA HIS A 189 15.54 -31.52 9.57
C HIS A 189 16.85 -31.25 10.32
N PRO A 190 16.80 -30.92 11.62
CA PRO A 190 17.99 -30.93 12.46
C PRO A 190 18.39 -32.39 12.70
N ARG A 191 19.27 -32.93 11.86
CA ARG A 191 20.03 -34.16 12.14
C ARG A 191 21.47 -33.78 12.47
N SER A 192 21.68 -33.20 13.65
CA SER A 192 23.00 -33.11 14.30
C SER A 192 23.00 -33.75 15.70
N ALA A 193 22.02 -34.61 15.99
CA ALA A 193 21.99 -35.46 17.17
C ALA A 193 22.21 -36.93 16.79
N CYS A 194 23.35 -37.26 16.17
CA CYS A 194 23.87 -38.64 16.07
C CYS A 194 25.33 -38.65 15.56
N SER A 195 26.27 -38.07 16.31
CA SER A 195 27.71 -38.36 16.10
C SER A 195 28.55 -38.40 17.38
N THR A 196 27.92 -38.41 18.56
CA THR A 196 28.62 -38.50 19.87
C THR A 196 28.33 -39.82 20.57
N MET A 197 28.35 -40.93 19.82
CA MET A 197 28.32 -42.30 20.35
C MET A 197 29.09 -43.20 19.37
N LEU A 198 30.40 -42.99 19.24
CA LEU A 198 31.41 -43.94 18.76
C LEU A 198 32.78 -43.24 18.75
N SER A 199 33.27 -42.93 19.96
CA SER A 199 34.68 -42.70 20.29
C SER A 199 34.82 -42.68 21.81
#